data_AF-A0A101ESD4-F1
#
_entry.id   AF-A0A101ESD4-F1
#
_cell.length_a   1.000
_cell.length_b   1.000
_cell.length_c   1.000
_cell.angle_alpha   90.00
_cell.angle_beta   90.00
_cell.angle_gamma   90.00
#
_symmetry.space_group_name_H-M   'P 1'
#
loop_
_entity.id
_entity.type
_entity.pdbx_description
1 polymer ?
#
loop_
_entity_poly.entity_id
_entity_poly.type
_entity_poly.pdbx_seq_one_letter_code
_entity_poly.pdbx_strand_id
1 'polypeptide(L)'
;MVFDPVQRAMEMESLVMNGEKRKYYRFRYSLYYGGIVTADTVGCEFLCAYCWNYFRNLRPKRAGDFLSPEEVAERLLEISKKRKCDLFRISG
;
A
#
# COMPACT_ATOMS: atom_id res chain seq x y z
N MET A 1 20.67 -9.32 19.39
CA MET A 1 20.79 -9.57 17.93
C MET A 1 20.84 -8.22 17.24
N VAL A 2 21.71 -8.08 16.24
CA VAL A 2 21.75 -6.90 15.36
C VAL A 2 20.56 -6.99 14.40
N PHE A 3 20.05 -5.86 13.95
CA PHE A 3 18.99 -5.81 12.92
C PHE A 3 19.55 -6.27 11.57
N ASP A 4 18.94 -7.30 10.97
CA ASP A 4 19.23 -7.75 9.61
C ASP A 4 18.14 -7.23 8.64
N PRO A 5 18.47 -6.28 7.76
CA PRO A 5 17.51 -5.72 6.82
C PRO A 5 17.03 -6.72 5.76
N VAL A 6 17.87 -7.69 5.37
CA VAL A 6 17.53 -8.68 4.34
C VAL A 6 16.54 -9.70 4.91
N GLN A 7 16.81 -10.21 6.11
CA GLN A 7 15.86 -11.06 6.82
C GLN A 7 14.51 -10.33 7.01
N ARG A 8 14.55 -9.07 7.41
CA ARG A 8 13.33 -8.27 7.61
C ARG A 8 12.53 -8.09 6.32
N ALA A 9 13.20 -7.87 5.19
CA ALA A 9 12.55 -7.74 3.89
C ALA A 9 11.87 -9.05 3.47
N MET A 10 12.55 -10.19 3.60
CA MET A 10 11.98 -11.51 3.30
C MET A 10 10.76 -11.84 4.18
N GLU A 11 10.85 -11.54 5.48
CA GLU A 11 9.72 -11.68 6.39
C GLU A 11 8.54 -10.81 5.95
N MET A 12 8.78 -9.53 5.65
CA MET A 12 7.71 -8.61 5.22
C MET A 12 7.07 -9.06 3.91
N GLU A 13 7.87 -9.43 2.91
CA GLU A 13 7.41 -9.95 1.62
C GLU A 13 6.44 -11.10 1.80
N SER A 14 6.78 -12.09 2.63
CA SER A 14 5.91 -13.25 2.92
C SER A 14 4.56 -12.89 3.54
N LEU A 15 4.42 -11.70 4.13
CA LEU A 15 3.19 -11.22 4.76
C LEU A 15 2.30 -10.39 3.84
N VAL A 16 2.89 -9.78 2.81
CA VAL A 16 2.23 -8.78 1.96
C VAL A 16 2.12 -9.19 0.50
N MET A 17 2.84 -10.23 0.07
CA MET A 17 2.77 -10.81 -1.27
C MET A 17 2.10 -12.19 -1.25
N ASN A 18 1.36 -12.51 -2.30
CA ASN A 18 0.79 -13.83 -2.58
C ASN A 18 0.77 -14.05 -4.10
N GLY A 19 1.82 -14.70 -4.62
CA GLY A 19 2.10 -14.71 -6.05
C GLY A 19 2.27 -13.28 -6.57
N GLU A 20 1.53 -12.93 -7.61
CA GLU A 20 1.53 -11.56 -8.17
C GLU A 20 0.62 -10.58 -7.39
N LYS A 21 -0.14 -11.07 -6.42
CA LYS A 21 -1.02 -10.21 -5.60
C LYS A 21 -0.27 -9.56 -4.46
N ARG A 22 -0.61 -8.30 -4.17
CA ARG A 22 -0.09 -7.54 -3.02
C ARG A 22 -1.22 -7.03 -2.13
N LYS A 23 -0.95 -6.86 -0.83
CA LYS A 23 -1.90 -6.24 0.10
C LYS A 23 -2.05 -4.73 -0.09
N TYR A 24 -3.30 -4.29 -0.25
CA TYR A 24 -3.73 -2.89 -0.23
C TYR A 24 -4.87 -2.71 0.77
N TYR A 25 -4.92 -1.57 1.47
CA TYR A 25 -5.95 -1.33 2.48
C TYR A 25 -6.85 -0.12 2.19
N ARG A 26 -6.46 0.76 1.25
CA ARG A 26 -7.26 1.95 0.92
C ARG A 26 -7.01 2.41 -0.51
N PHE A 27 -8.09 2.83 -1.16
CA PHE A 27 -8.08 3.53 -2.44
C PHE A 27 -8.78 4.87 -2.22
N ARG A 28 -8.13 5.98 -2.57
CA ARG A 28 -8.64 7.32 -2.25
C ARG A 28 -8.28 8.35 -3.29
N TYR A 29 -9.13 9.36 -3.42
CA TYR A 29 -8.78 10.63 -4.02
C TYR A 29 -8.40 11.64 -2.93
N SER A 30 -7.47 12.53 -3.21
CA SER A 30 -7.13 13.67 -2.34
C SER A 30 -6.79 14.89 -3.17
N LEU A 31 -6.97 16.09 -2.60
CA LEU A 31 -6.71 17.37 -3.29
C LEU A 31 -5.23 17.76 -3.36
N TYR A 32 -4.33 16.96 -2.78
CA TYR A 32 -2.90 17.20 -2.88
C TYR A 32 -2.43 17.14 -4.34
N TYR A 33 -1.46 17.98 -4.68
CA TYR A 33 -0.88 18.06 -6.03
C TYR A 33 -1.89 18.41 -7.14
N GLY A 34 -2.99 19.12 -6.80
CA GLY A 34 -4.04 19.44 -7.76
C GLY A 34 -5.07 18.31 -7.96
N GLY A 35 -5.01 17.27 -7.13
CA GLY A 35 -5.85 16.08 -7.24
C GLY A 35 -4.99 14.85 -7.53
N ILE A 36 -5.07 13.83 -6.68
CA ILE A 36 -4.34 12.56 -6.88
C ILE A 36 -5.15 11.37 -6.38
N VAL A 37 -5.21 10.32 -7.19
CA VAL A 37 -5.77 9.02 -6.82
C VAL A 37 -4.65 8.13 -6.28
N THR A 38 -4.79 7.65 -5.06
CA THR A 38 -3.78 6.84 -4.38
C THR A 38 -4.32 5.47 -3.97
N ALA A 39 -3.56 4.42 -4.27
CA ALA A 39 -3.68 3.10 -3.65
C ALA A 39 -2.64 3.00 -2.52
N ASP A 40 -3.10 2.80 -1.29
CA ASP A 40 -2.24 2.63 -0.13
C ASP A 40 -2.02 1.13 0.15
N THR A 41 -0.77 0.69 0.05
CA THR A 41 -0.29 -0.67 0.30
C THR A 41 -0.12 -0.94 1.80
N VAL A 42 0.03 -2.22 2.14
CA VAL A 42 0.40 -2.68 3.49
C VAL A 42 1.86 -3.14 3.48
N GLY A 43 2.60 -2.80 4.53
CA GLY A 43 3.94 -3.32 4.78
C GLY A 43 5.04 -2.28 4.59
N CYS A 44 6.01 -2.30 5.51
CA CYS A 44 7.23 -1.53 5.48
C CYS A 44 8.31 -2.31 6.24
N GLU A 45 9.54 -2.31 5.75
CA GLU A 45 10.68 -2.90 6.47
C GLU A 45 10.97 -2.16 7.77
N PHE A 46 10.62 -0.87 7.82
CA PHE A 46 10.76 -0.02 8.99
C PHE A 46 9.49 0.04 9.85
N LEU A 47 9.72 0.35 11.12
CA LEU A 47 8.66 0.57 12.11
C LEU A 47 8.85 1.93 12.80
N CYS A 48 8.95 2.99 12.01
CA CYS A 48 9.21 4.34 12.51
C CYS A 48 8.14 4.75 13.54
N ALA A 49 8.56 5.21 14.73
CA ALA A 49 7.65 5.56 15.82
C ALA A 49 6.64 6.68 15.46
N TYR A 50 6.97 7.50 14.48
CA TYR A 50 6.15 8.60 13.96
C TYR A 50 5.44 8.27 12.64
N CYS A 51 5.37 6.99 12.24
CA CYS A 51 4.73 6.59 11.01
C CYS A 51 3.20 6.77 11.11
N TRP A 52 2.61 7.51 10.17
CA TRP A 52 1.16 7.65 10.05
C TRP A 52 0.45 6.31 9.76
N ASN A 53 1.19 5.31 9.28
CA ASN A 53 0.73 3.96 8.99
C ASN A 53 1.17 2.91 10.03
N TYR A 54 1.69 3.35 11.19
CA TYR A 54 2.37 2.52 12.19
C TYR A 54 1.62 1.22 12.54
N PHE A 55 0.35 1.31 12.92
CA PHE A 55 -0.39 0.12 13.38
C PHE A 55 -0.60 -0.94 12.29
N ARG A 56 -0.71 -0.52 11.02
CA ARG A 56 -0.82 -1.45 9.89
C ARG A 56 0.53 -2.10 9.59
N ASN A 57 1.63 -1.36 9.72
CA ASN A 57 2.99 -1.91 9.58
C ASN A 57 3.41 -2.80 10.76
N LEU A 58 2.89 -2.53 11.96
CA LEU A 58 3.07 -3.38 13.14
C LEU A 58 2.30 -4.69 13.02
N ARG A 59 1.14 -4.69 12.36
CA ARG A 59 0.25 -5.86 12.23
C ARG A 59 -0.18 -6.11 10.78
N PRO A 60 0.76 -6.34 9.84
CA PRO A 60 0.46 -6.45 8.40
C PRO A 60 -0.38 -7.68 8.05
N LYS A 61 -0.37 -8.72 8.89
CA LYS A 61 -1.25 -9.90 8.75
C LYS A 61 -2.74 -9.55 8.82
N ARG A 62 -3.12 -8.50 9.54
CA ARG A 62 -4.52 -8.13 9.83
C ARG A 62 -5.02 -6.90 9.04
N ALA A 63 -4.24 -6.44 8.06
CA ALA A 63 -4.55 -5.23 7.31
C ALA A 63 -4.56 -5.52 5.80
N GLY A 64 -5.55 -4.94 5.11
CA GLY A 64 -5.67 -4.96 3.66
C GLY A 64 -6.03 -6.31 3.04
N ASP A 65 -6.29 -6.26 1.74
CA ASP A 65 -6.69 -7.38 0.90
C ASP A 65 -5.65 -7.62 -0.19
N PHE A 66 -5.43 -8.88 -0.55
CA PHE A 66 -4.56 -9.25 -1.67
C PHE A 66 -5.26 -8.96 -3.00
N LEU A 67 -4.68 -8.04 -3.77
CA LEU A 67 -5.20 -7.62 -5.07
C LEU A 67 -4.14 -7.84 -6.15
N SER A 68 -4.56 -8.29 -7.32
CA SER A 68 -3.71 -8.34 -8.51
C SER A 68 -3.41 -6.93 -9.05
N PRO A 69 -2.38 -6.76 -9.88
CA PRO A 69 -2.10 -5.50 -10.55
C PRO A 69 -3.32 -4.95 -11.33
N GLU A 70 -4.08 -5.83 -11.99
CA GLU A 70 -5.27 -5.48 -12.76
C GLU A 70 -6.39 -4.95 -11.84
N GLU A 71 -6.66 -5.65 -10.73
CA GLU A 71 -7.66 -5.25 -9.73
C GLU A 71 -7.33 -3.85 -9.15
N VAL A 72 -6.04 -3.56 -8.93
CA VAL A 72 -5.57 -2.26 -8.43
C VAL A 72 -5.75 -1.17 -9.49
N ALA A 73 -5.35 -1.44 -10.72
CA ALA A 73 -5.46 -0.50 -11.83
C ALA A 73 -6.91 -0.13 -12.12
N GLU A 74 -7.82 -1.12 -12.15
CA GLU A 74 -9.26 -0.90 -12.37
C GLU A 74 -9.85 0.02 -11.31
N ARG A 75 -9.61 -0.27 -10.02
CA ARG A 75 -10.11 0.56 -8.90
C ARG A 75 -9.58 1.99 -8.96
N LEU A 76 -8.31 2.18 -9.32
CA LEU A 76 -7.72 3.51 -9.49
C LEU A 76 -8.39 4.27 -10.64
N LEU A 77 -8.59 3.62 -11.79
CA LEU A 77 -9.23 4.20 -12.97
C LEU A 77 -10.69 4.58 -12.70
N GLU A 78 -11.43 3.78 -11.93
CA GLU A 78 -12.80 4.13 -11.52
C GLU A 78 -12.86 5.44 -10.72
N ILE A 79 -11.95 5.62 -9.76
CA ILE A 79 -11.91 6.84 -8.93
C ILE A 79 -11.47 8.03 -9.79
N SER A 80 -10.47 7.83 -10.64
CA SER A 80 -9.98 8.85 -11.59
C SER A 80 -11.11 9.38 -12.47
N LYS A 81 -11.89 8.50 -13.12
CA LYS A 81 -13.05 8.88 -13.95
C LYS A 81 -14.10 9.67 -13.16
N LYS A 82 -14.43 9.22 -11.95
CA LYS A 82 -15.41 9.90 -11.07
C LYS A 82 -14.93 11.28 -10.61
N ARG A 83 -13.62 11.48 -10.47
CA ARG A 83 -13.02 12.70 -9.92
C ARG A 83 -12.39 13.62 -10.96
N LYS A 84 -12.33 13.20 -12.24
CA LYS A 84 -11.66 13.89 -13.34
C LYS A 84 -10.20 14.23 -12.96
N CYS A 85 -9.46 13.21 -12.55
CA CYS A 85 -8.09 13.33 -12.07
C CYS A 85 -7.21 12.29 -12.75
N ASP A 86 -6.11 12.74 -13.37
CA ASP A 86 -5.21 11.89 -14.15
C ASP A 86 -3.88 11.61 -13.43
N LEU A 87 -3.76 12.02 -12.17
CA LEU A 87 -2.61 11.72 -11.32
C LEU A 87 -2.87 10.50 -10.45
N PHE A 88 -1.92 9.57 -10.47
CA PHE A 88 -1.98 8.31 -9.77
C PHE A 88 -0.75 8.14 -8.86
N ARG A 89 -0.93 7.42 -7.75
CA ARG A 89 0.15 7.06 -6.84
C ARG A 89 -0.11 5.70 -6.18
N ILE A 90 0.94 4.93 -6.02
CA ILE A 90 0.98 3.82 -5.05
C ILE A 90 1.83 4.31 -3.87
N SER A 91 1.29 4.21 -2.65
CA SER A 91 1.95 4.65 -1.41
C SER A 91 1.76 3.59 -0.32
N GLY A 92 2.32 3.78 0.87
CA GLY A 92 2.09 2.92 2.04
C GLY A 92 2.90 3.42 3.23
#